data_AF-A0A7S4K490-F1
#
_entry.id   AF-A0A7S4K490-F1
#
_cell.length_a   1.000
_cell.length_b   1.000
_cell.length_c   1.000
_cell.angle_alpha   90.00
_cell.angle_beta   90.00
_cell.angle_gamma   90.00
#
_symmetry.space_group_name_H-M   'P 1'
#
loop_
_entity.id
_entity.type
_entity.pdbx_description
1 polymer ?
#
loop_
_entity_poly.entity_id
_entity_poly.type
_entity_poly.pdbx_seq_one_letter_code
_entity_poly.pdbx_strand_id
1 'polypeptide(L)'
;DGAGGHRREGTKNPRRKLQKGPRKTKARAANLAAEAALNERSLTPSMARSIRRRTLFRLRRFKSARLAARHGEALGAHARGMSATAAAKLGAVAERAPAAPQVYSSLGLVYEERLRERERRGRRRRGNGNGQPPAELDEAEIRSRVGLASRAYASYHTAAVLCKKDYNLWVRAGDCASELAALHATAVVRAGPLPSHPLEEEIERDAARKSARTGWLTESRDDYRAADRHGPPGITVPAKLCRAQMELGCLSEALTIMADLRRKGAAVNRGSASTAVASKSAEGEGEGEGEGEGKG
;
A
#
# COMPACT_ATOMS: atom_id res chain seq x y z
N ASP A 1 -69.82 32.65 -22.07
CA ASP A 1 -68.92 32.11 -21.03
C ASP A 1 -69.68 32.05 -19.71
N GLY A 2 -70.42 30.98 -19.41
CA GLY A 2 -69.89 29.65 -19.07
C GLY A 2 -69.84 29.52 -17.53
N ALA A 3 -71.01 29.48 -16.87
CA ALA A 3 -71.56 28.30 -16.16
C ALA A 3 -70.68 27.84 -14.98
N GLY A 4 -71.08 28.03 -13.71
CA GLY A 4 -72.14 27.26 -13.02
C GLY A 4 -71.50 26.03 -12.36
N GLY A 5 -71.72 25.62 -11.11
CA GLY A 5 -72.69 25.98 -10.09
C GLY A 5 -72.48 25.09 -8.85
N HIS A 6 -73.20 25.42 -7.78
CA HIS A 6 -73.29 24.74 -6.49
C HIS A 6 -73.62 23.23 -6.51
N ARG A 7 -73.14 22.50 -5.49
CA ARG A 7 -73.87 21.55 -4.59
C ARG A 7 -72.86 20.97 -3.58
N ARG A 8 -72.94 21.29 -2.27
CA ARG A 8 -73.81 20.76 -1.19
C ARG A 8 -73.70 19.25 -0.91
N GLU A 9 -73.31 19.00 0.34
CA GLU A 9 -73.75 17.96 1.30
C GLU A 9 -73.48 16.48 1.03
N GLY A 10 -73.08 15.77 2.10
CA GLY A 10 -73.09 14.32 2.10
C GLY A 10 -72.19 13.68 3.16
N THR A 11 -72.61 13.76 4.42
CA THR A 11 -72.12 12.93 5.52
C THR A 11 -72.22 11.44 5.20
N LYS A 12 -71.22 10.64 5.64
CA LYS A 12 -71.34 9.32 6.32
C LYS A 12 -70.06 8.47 6.16
N ASN A 13 -69.38 8.28 7.28
CA ASN A 13 -68.49 7.15 7.60
C ASN A 13 -69.23 5.79 7.42
N PRO A 14 -68.59 4.60 7.52
CA PRO A 14 -67.19 4.23 7.35
C PRO A 14 -67.04 2.96 6.46
N ARG A 15 -66.20 2.99 5.40
CA ARG A 15 -65.95 1.78 4.59
C ARG A 15 -64.70 1.04 5.05
N ARG A 16 -64.95 -0.17 5.59
CA ARG A 16 -64.14 -1.39 5.53
C ARG A 16 -62.73 -1.34 6.15
N LYS A 17 -62.66 -1.91 7.34
CA LYS A 17 -61.48 -2.61 7.88
C LYS A 17 -60.93 -3.57 6.82
N LEU A 18 -59.87 -3.18 6.12
CA LEU A 18 -58.99 -4.13 5.44
C LEU A 18 -58.12 -4.77 6.51
N GLN A 19 -58.56 -5.93 6.99
CA GLN A 19 -57.71 -6.87 7.70
C GLN A 19 -56.48 -7.16 6.82
N LYS A 20 -55.33 -6.57 7.17
CA LYS A 20 -54.03 -7.05 6.72
C LYS A 20 -53.82 -8.43 7.33
N GLY A 21 -54.19 -9.48 6.60
CA GLY A 21 -53.87 -10.85 6.97
C GLY A 21 -52.35 -11.10 6.86
N PRO A 22 -51.64 -11.49 7.94
CA PRO A 22 -50.26 -11.90 7.86
C PRO A 22 -50.24 -13.42 7.62
N ARG A 23 -50.47 -13.89 6.38
CA ARG A 23 -50.64 -15.34 6.16
C ARG A 23 -49.76 -16.01 5.12
N LYS A 24 -48.91 -15.30 4.36
CA LYS A 24 -48.06 -15.97 3.35
C LYS A 24 -46.56 -16.04 3.67
N THR A 25 -46.03 -15.17 4.54
CA THR A 25 -44.60 -15.23 4.93
C THR A 25 -44.37 -16.08 6.19
N LYS A 26 -45.28 -16.01 7.17
CA LYS A 26 -45.21 -16.86 8.38
C LYS A 26 -45.40 -18.35 8.07
N ALA A 27 -46.29 -18.70 7.14
CA ALA A 27 -46.49 -20.09 6.73
C ALA A 27 -45.26 -20.68 6.02
N ARG A 28 -44.57 -19.88 5.20
CA ARG A 28 -43.35 -20.32 4.50
C ARG A 28 -42.16 -20.45 5.46
N ALA A 29 -42.02 -19.55 6.43
CA ALA A 29 -41.01 -19.65 7.49
C ALA A 29 -41.30 -20.80 8.47
N ALA A 30 -42.58 -21.05 8.80
CA ALA A 30 -42.99 -22.18 9.63
C ALA A 30 -42.79 -23.52 8.91
N ASN A 31 -43.05 -23.60 7.60
CA ASN A 31 -42.79 -24.82 6.82
C ASN A 31 -41.29 -25.09 6.64
N LEU A 32 -40.45 -24.06 6.45
CA LEU A 32 -38.98 -24.21 6.44
C LEU A 32 -38.41 -24.58 7.82
N ALA A 33 -38.99 -24.06 8.90
CA ALA A 33 -38.60 -24.43 10.27
C ALA A 33 -39.09 -25.84 10.65
N ALA A 34 -40.27 -26.24 10.18
CA ALA A 34 -40.81 -27.58 10.37
C ALA A 34 -40.05 -28.63 9.54
N GLU A 35 -39.67 -28.32 8.29
CA GLU A 35 -38.77 -29.17 7.49
C GLU A 35 -37.36 -29.25 8.11
N ALA A 36 -36.84 -28.16 8.67
CA ALA A 36 -35.57 -28.18 9.39
C ALA A 36 -35.65 -29.03 10.68
N ALA A 37 -36.75 -28.93 11.44
CA ALA A 37 -36.97 -29.71 12.66
C ALA A 37 -37.22 -31.21 12.40
N LEU A 38 -37.84 -31.56 11.27
CA LEU A 38 -38.00 -32.96 10.81
C LEU A 38 -36.69 -33.56 10.29
N ASN A 39 -35.78 -32.76 9.71
CA ASN A 39 -34.46 -33.22 9.28
C ASN A 39 -33.48 -33.42 10.45
N GLU A 40 -33.64 -32.74 11.59
CA GLU A 40 -32.73 -32.92 12.73
C GLU A 40 -32.90 -34.26 13.47
N ARG A 41 -34.04 -34.96 13.28
CA ARG A 41 -34.28 -36.26 13.94
C ARG A 41 -33.69 -37.47 13.20
N SER A 42 -33.19 -37.30 11.98
CA SER A 42 -32.62 -38.38 11.15
C SER A 42 -31.17 -38.12 10.70
N LEU A 43 -30.59 -36.97 11.06
CA LEU A 43 -29.20 -36.66 10.73
C LEU A 43 -28.26 -37.26 11.77
N THR A 44 -27.45 -38.23 11.33
CA THR A 44 -26.32 -38.68 12.13
C THR A 44 -25.42 -37.47 12.48
N PRO A 45 -24.73 -37.48 13.65
CA PRO A 45 -23.85 -36.37 14.06
C PRO A 45 -22.79 -36.01 13.00
N SER A 46 -22.42 -36.98 12.16
CA SER A 46 -21.51 -36.80 11.02
C SER A 46 -22.12 -35.94 9.89
N MET A 47 -23.36 -36.20 9.50
CA MET A 47 -24.05 -35.42 8.46
C MET A 47 -24.36 -33.98 8.93
N ALA A 48 -24.77 -33.78 10.18
CA ALA A 48 -24.99 -32.46 10.74
C ALA A 48 -23.69 -31.61 10.75
N ARG A 49 -22.54 -32.22 11.05
CA ARG A 49 -21.21 -31.57 10.93
C ARG A 49 -20.86 -31.22 9.49
N SER A 50 -21.15 -32.12 8.54
CA SER A 50 -20.90 -31.89 7.11
C SER A 50 -21.73 -30.73 6.55
N ILE A 51 -23.02 -30.66 6.89
CA ILE A 51 -23.90 -29.56 6.49
C ILE A 51 -23.39 -28.24 7.08
N ARG A 52 -23.12 -28.18 8.40
CA ARG A 52 -22.54 -26.98 9.04
C ARG A 52 -21.24 -26.53 8.37
N ARG A 53 -20.34 -27.46 8.04
CA ARG A 53 -19.10 -27.16 7.30
C ARG A 53 -19.38 -26.58 5.91
N ARG A 54 -20.34 -27.14 5.16
CA ARG A 54 -20.77 -26.63 3.85
C ARG A 54 -21.38 -25.23 3.95
N THR A 55 -22.22 -24.97 4.95
CA THR A 55 -22.84 -23.66 5.18
C THR A 55 -21.79 -22.62 5.58
N LEU A 56 -20.89 -22.96 6.50
CA LEU A 56 -19.77 -22.11 6.89
C LEU A 56 -18.82 -21.85 5.72
N PHE A 57 -18.56 -22.85 4.87
CA PHE A 57 -17.75 -22.68 3.66
C PHE A 57 -18.43 -21.73 2.67
N ARG A 58 -19.74 -21.87 2.42
CA ARG A 58 -20.52 -20.95 1.58
C ARG A 58 -20.50 -19.53 2.15
N LEU A 59 -20.71 -19.35 3.44
CA LEU A 59 -20.65 -18.05 4.12
C LEU A 59 -19.25 -17.44 4.07
N ARG A 60 -18.19 -18.26 4.25
CA ARG A 60 -16.79 -17.83 4.15
C ARG A 60 -16.45 -17.38 2.72
N ARG A 61 -16.82 -18.18 1.72
CA ARG A 61 -16.68 -17.82 0.30
C ARG A 61 -17.48 -16.58 -0.06
N PHE A 62 -18.69 -16.43 0.48
CA PHE A 62 -19.54 -15.26 0.20
C PHE A 62 -18.95 -13.98 0.81
N LYS A 63 -18.46 -14.04 2.06
CA LYS A 63 -17.75 -12.92 2.70
C LYS A 63 -16.44 -12.59 1.98
N SER A 64 -15.63 -13.60 1.62
CA SER A 64 -14.37 -13.39 0.90
C SER A 64 -14.60 -12.85 -0.52
N ALA A 65 -15.60 -13.35 -1.24
CA ALA A 65 -15.95 -12.88 -2.58
C ALA A 65 -16.47 -11.44 -2.55
N ARG A 66 -17.34 -11.10 -1.59
CA ARG A 66 -17.83 -9.73 -1.43
C ARG A 66 -16.72 -8.76 -1.03
N LEU A 67 -15.77 -9.20 -0.19
CA LEU A 67 -14.61 -8.41 0.19
C LEU A 67 -13.66 -8.20 -1.01
N ALA A 68 -13.39 -9.26 -1.77
CA ALA A 68 -12.59 -9.19 -2.99
C ALA A 68 -13.23 -8.27 -4.05
N ALA A 69 -14.55 -8.34 -4.24
CA ALA A 69 -15.27 -7.45 -5.15
C ALA A 69 -15.11 -5.97 -4.74
N ARG A 70 -15.24 -5.65 -3.45
CA ARG A 70 -15.04 -4.29 -2.94
C ARG A 70 -13.60 -3.79 -3.06
N HIS A 71 -12.64 -4.67 -2.80
CA HIS A 71 -11.23 -4.37 -3.03
C HIS A 71 -10.98 -4.08 -4.51
N GLY A 72 -11.52 -4.91 -5.42
CA GLY A 72 -11.48 -4.69 -6.86
C GLY A 72 -12.17 -3.40 -7.31
N GLU A 73 -13.33 -3.06 -6.75
CA GLU A 73 -14.02 -1.77 -7.02
C GLU A 73 -13.18 -0.57 -6.59
N ALA A 74 -12.43 -0.70 -5.49
CA ALA A 74 -11.54 0.34 -5.01
C ALA A 74 -10.33 0.52 -5.94
N LEU A 75 -9.72 -0.59 -6.38
CA LEU A 75 -8.65 -0.57 -7.38
C LEU A 75 -9.14 -0.04 -8.74
N GLY A 76 -10.36 -0.40 -9.14
CA GLY A 76 -10.99 0.15 -10.34
C GLY A 76 -11.24 1.66 -10.26
N ALA A 77 -11.51 2.20 -9.07
CA ALA A 77 -11.59 3.65 -8.88
C ALA A 77 -10.21 4.33 -8.98
N HIS A 78 -9.16 3.69 -8.45
CA HIS A 78 -7.78 4.16 -8.59
C HIS A 78 -7.32 4.17 -10.05
N ALA A 79 -7.59 3.10 -10.81
CA ALA A 79 -7.27 3.02 -12.23
C ALA A 79 -7.95 4.11 -13.08
N ARG A 80 -9.07 4.66 -12.62
CA ARG A 80 -9.78 5.79 -13.24
C ARG A 80 -9.27 7.16 -12.76
N GLY A 81 -8.19 7.22 -11.99
CA GLY A 81 -7.63 8.45 -11.42
C GLY A 81 -8.38 8.98 -10.19
N MET A 82 -9.35 8.25 -9.64
CA MET A 82 -10.11 8.67 -8.47
C MET A 82 -9.45 8.20 -7.16
N SER A 83 -8.17 8.53 -6.98
CA SER A 83 -7.31 8.06 -5.89
C SER A 83 -7.85 8.36 -4.48
N ALA A 84 -8.52 9.50 -4.27
CA ALA A 84 -9.17 9.81 -2.99
C ALA A 84 -10.33 8.85 -2.66
N THR A 85 -11.16 8.53 -3.65
CA THR A 85 -12.27 7.58 -3.46
C THR A 85 -11.76 6.15 -3.30
N ALA A 86 -10.68 5.79 -3.99
CA ALA A 86 -10.03 4.50 -3.83
C ALA A 86 -9.51 4.31 -2.41
N ALA A 87 -8.84 5.32 -1.83
CA ALA A 87 -8.36 5.29 -0.46
C ALA A 87 -9.52 5.10 0.55
N ALA A 88 -10.63 5.83 0.37
CA ALA A 88 -11.80 5.68 1.24
C ALA A 88 -12.43 4.27 1.15
N LYS A 89 -12.58 3.74 -0.08
CA LYS A 89 -13.11 2.39 -0.28
C LYS A 89 -12.20 1.32 0.29
N LEU A 90 -10.89 1.43 0.08
CA LEU A 90 -9.90 0.52 0.65
C LEU A 90 -9.87 0.60 2.18
N GLY A 91 -10.03 1.79 2.77
CA GLY A 91 -10.17 1.97 4.22
C GLY A 91 -11.36 1.19 4.78
N ALA A 92 -12.53 1.31 4.14
CA ALA A 92 -13.72 0.55 4.53
C ALA A 92 -13.57 -0.98 4.35
N VAL A 93 -12.65 -1.43 3.48
CA VAL A 93 -12.28 -2.85 3.34
C VAL A 93 -11.32 -3.26 4.45
N ALA A 94 -10.34 -2.43 4.80
CA ALA A 94 -9.38 -2.68 5.88
C ALA A 94 -10.07 -2.79 7.24
N GLU A 95 -11.05 -1.92 7.53
CA GLU A 95 -11.85 -2.00 8.76
C GLU A 95 -12.61 -3.34 8.88
N ARG A 96 -13.07 -3.90 7.76
CA ARG A 96 -13.82 -5.17 7.73
C ARG A 96 -12.91 -6.40 7.71
N ALA A 97 -11.65 -6.23 7.33
CA ALA A 97 -10.67 -7.30 7.24
C ALA A 97 -9.27 -6.78 7.62
N PRO A 98 -9.03 -6.50 8.92
CA PRO A 98 -7.77 -5.90 9.38
C PRO A 98 -6.56 -6.84 9.26
N ALA A 99 -6.79 -8.14 9.05
CA ALA A 99 -5.75 -9.13 8.84
C ALA A 99 -5.42 -9.36 7.34
N ALA A 100 -5.92 -8.52 6.43
CA ALA A 100 -5.73 -8.66 4.99
C ALA A 100 -4.58 -7.77 4.47
N PRO A 101 -3.33 -8.26 4.42
CA PRO A 101 -2.14 -7.47 4.03
C PRO A 101 -2.26 -6.85 2.64
N GLN A 102 -2.92 -7.52 1.70
CA GLN A 102 -3.12 -7.03 0.34
C GLN A 102 -3.90 -5.70 0.29
N VAL A 103 -4.78 -5.45 1.26
CA VAL A 103 -5.56 -4.21 1.36
C VAL A 103 -4.65 -3.06 1.76
N TYR A 104 -3.78 -3.29 2.74
CA TYR A 104 -2.80 -2.30 3.20
C TYR A 104 -1.71 -2.01 2.17
N SER A 105 -1.22 -3.02 1.46
CA SER A 105 -0.31 -2.82 0.33
C SER A 105 -0.94 -1.95 -0.77
N SER A 106 -2.23 -2.18 -1.07
CA SER A 106 -3.00 -1.35 -2.01
C SER A 106 -3.23 0.06 -1.48
N LEU A 107 -3.49 0.24 -0.18
CA LEU A 107 -3.64 1.56 0.44
C LEU A 107 -2.35 2.37 0.33
N GLY A 108 -1.21 1.76 0.63
CA GLY A 108 0.11 2.37 0.48
C GLY A 108 0.31 2.88 -0.95
N LEU A 109 -0.06 2.06 -1.95
CA LEU A 109 0.08 2.41 -3.37
C LEU A 109 -0.71 3.66 -3.74
N VAL A 110 -1.97 3.72 -3.28
CA VAL A 110 -2.83 4.87 -3.53
C VAL A 110 -2.29 6.13 -2.84
N TYR A 111 -1.79 6.03 -1.61
CA TYR A 111 -1.22 7.20 -0.92
C TYR A 111 0.09 7.68 -1.56
N GLU A 112 0.96 6.76 -1.98
CA GLU A 112 2.20 7.07 -2.69
C GLU A 112 1.93 7.74 -4.04
N GLU A 113 0.94 7.26 -4.81
CA GLU A 113 0.54 7.92 -6.06
C GLU A 113 0.03 9.34 -5.79
N ARG A 114 -0.82 9.53 -4.78
CA ARG A 114 -1.33 10.85 -4.40
C ARG A 114 -0.22 11.81 -3.98
N LEU A 115 0.80 11.30 -3.30
CA LEU A 115 1.98 12.06 -2.93
C LEU A 115 2.73 12.51 -4.18
N ARG A 116 3.05 11.58 -5.10
CA ARG A 116 3.70 11.88 -6.39
C ARG A 116 2.89 12.83 -7.26
N GLU A 117 1.57 12.71 -7.29
CA GLU A 117 0.70 13.65 -8.00
C GLU A 117 0.86 15.08 -7.49
N ARG A 118 0.95 15.27 -6.17
CA ARG A 118 1.19 16.59 -5.57
C ARG A 118 2.56 17.14 -5.94
N GLU A 119 3.59 16.29 -5.91
CA GLU A 119 4.92 16.70 -6.35
C GLU A 119 4.95 17.14 -7.81
N ARG A 120 4.32 16.37 -8.70
CA ARG A 120 4.18 16.70 -10.13
C ARG A 120 3.43 18.01 -10.33
N ARG A 121 2.32 18.24 -9.61
CA ARG A 121 1.58 19.51 -9.64
C ARG A 121 2.44 20.67 -9.17
N GLY A 122 3.21 20.48 -8.10
CA GLY A 122 4.20 21.46 -7.61
C GLY A 122 5.25 21.80 -8.68
N ARG A 123 5.79 20.79 -9.37
CA ARG A 123 6.75 21.00 -10.47
C ARG A 123 6.13 21.71 -11.67
N ARG A 124 4.91 21.34 -12.08
CA ARG A 124 4.20 22.00 -13.20
C ARG A 124 3.89 23.47 -12.90
N ARG A 125 3.53 23.81 -11.66
CA ARG A 125 3.37 25.20 -11.23
C ARG A 125 4.67 26.00 -11.34
N ARG A 126 5.83 25.37 -11.09
CA ARG A 126 7.16 25.98 -11.23
C ARG A 126 7.59 26.18 -12.69
N GLY A 127 7.12 25.34 -13.61
CA GLY A 127 7.50 25.40 -15.03
C GLY A 127 6.75 26.43 -15.88
N ASN A 128 5.66 27.03 -15.38
CA ASN A 128 4.70 27.79 -16.19
C ASN A 128 4.67 29.32 -15.93
N GLY A 129 5.67 29.92 -15.27
CA GLY A 129 5.65 31.36 -15.00
C GLY A 129 7.02 32.02 -14.79
N ASN A 130 7.42 32.86 -15.75
CA ASN A 130 8.25 34.07 -15.61
C ASN A 130 9.57 34.01 -14.82
N GLY A 131 10.37 32.94 -14.94
CA GLY A 131 11.76 32.95 -14.44
C GLY A 131 11.90 33.28 -12.95
N GLN A 132 10.81 33.17 -12.18
CA GLN A 132 10.83 33.37 -10.74
C GLN A 132 11.56 32.19 -10.12
N PRO A 133 12.46 32.43 -9.14
CA PRO A 133 13.12 31.36 -8.42
C PRO A 133 12.07 30.37 -7.90
N PRO A 134 12.38 29.07 -7.84
CA PRO A 134 11.40 28.01 -7.61
C PRO A 134 10.60 28.34 -6.35
N ALA A 135 9.34 28.73 -6.51
CA ALA A 135 8.46 29.08 -5.39
C ALA A 135 8.56 27.97 -4.34
N GLU A 136 9.15 28.34 -3.21
CA GLU A 136 9.48 27.44 -2.11
C GLU A 136 8.21 26.72 -1.66
N LEU A 137 8.31 25.43 -1.29
CA LEU A 137 7.13 24.65 -0.95
C LEU A 137 6.42 25.29 0.25
N ASP A 138 5.14 25.61 0.12
CA ASP A 138 4.34 26.18 1.21
C ASP A 138 4.28 25.24 2.44
N GLU A 139 4.21 25.77 3.67
CA GLU A 139 4.12 24.98 4.91
C GLU A 139 2.87 24.11 4.91
N ALA A 140 1.77 24.63 4.34
CA ALA A 140 0.54 23.84 4.17
C ALA A 140 0.75 22.65 3.21
N GLU A 141 1.56 22.83 2.17
CA GLU A 141 1.90 21.76 1.23
C GLU A 141 2.86 20.75 1.87
N ILE A 142 3.85 21.19 2.64
CA ILE A 142 4.75 20.30 3.41
C ILE A 142 3.92 19.47 4.39
N ARG A 143 3.07 20.09 5.21
CA ARG A 143 2.18 19.37 6.15
C ARG A 143 1.29 18.36 5.43
N SER A 144 0.75 18.73 4.28
CA SER A 144 -0.08 17.80 3.52
C SER A 144 0.71 16.63 2.92
N ARG A 145 1.96 16.84 2.52
CA ARG A 145 2.84 15.76 2.04
C ARG A 145 3.25 14.84 3.16
N VAL A 146 3.63 15.38 4.32
CA VAL A 146 3.89 14.60 5.53
C VAL A 146 2.68 13.73 5.86
N GLY A 147 1.46 14.30 5.87
CA GLY A 147 0.25 13.54 6.14
C GLY A 147 -0.04 12.40 5.15
N LEU A 148 0.33 12.54 3.87
CA LEU A 148 0.19 11.47 2.88
C LEU A 148 1.30 10.42 3.02
N ALA A 149 2.54 10.84 3.22
CA ALA A 149 3.69 9.97 3.41
C ALA A 149 3.54 9.12 4.68
N SER A 150 3.05 9.69 5.78
CA SER A 150 2.76 8.94 7.03
C SER A 150 1.69 7.89 6.82
N ARG A 151 0.66 8.16 6.01
CA ARG A 151 -0.38 7.16 5.68
C ARG A 151 0.16 6.08 4.76
N ALA A 152 1.02 6.42 3.81
CA ALA A 152 1.70 5.45 2.95
C ALA A 152 2.59 4.52 3.79
N TYR A 153 3.44 5.10 4.65
CA TYR A 153 4.28 4.38 5.61
C TYR A 153 3.46 3.42 6.47
N ALA A 154 2.45 3.93 7.18
CA ALA A 154 1.62 3.11 8.07
C ALA A 154 0.94 1.96 7.33
N SER A 155 0.51 2.19 6.08
CA SER A 155 -0.09 1.16 5.24
C SER A 155 0.93 0.08 4.85
N TYR A 156 2.11 0.46 4.36
CA TYR A 156 3.15 -0.51 4.00
C TYR A 156 3.71 -1.25 5.20
N HIS A 157 4.01 -0.55 6.29
CA HIS A 157 4.52 -1.16 7.51
C HIS A 157 3.51 -2.16 8.09
N THR A 158 2.21 -1.80 8.14
CA THR A 158 1.15 -2.74 8.55
C THR A 158 1.11 -3.97 7.62
N ALA A 159 1.20 -3.76 6.30
CA ALA A 159 1.25 -4.85 5.33
C ALA A 159 2.47 -5.75 5.56
N ALA A 160 3.65 -5.18 5.82
CA ALA A 160 4.90 -5.90 6.05
C ALA A 160 4.87 -6.70 7.35
N VAL A 161 4.33 -6.13 8.44
CA VAL A 161 4.12 -6.82 9.72
C VAL A 161 3.19 -8.04 9.56
N LEU A 162 2.13 -7.89 8.77
CA LEU A 162 1.20 -8.99 8.44
C LEU A 162 1.86 -10.03 7.50
N CYS A 163 2.70 -9.59 6.57
CA CYS A 163 3.43 -10.41 5.60
C CYS A 163 4.93 -10.44 5.90
N LYS A 164 5.31 -10.95 7.08
CA LYS A 164 6.71 -10.89 7.57
C LYS A 164 7.77 -11.33 6.57
N LYS A 165 7.47 -12.29 5.69
CA LYS A 165 8.42 -12.85 4.71
C LYS A 165 8.60 -12.01 3.44
N ASP A 166 7.74 -11.02 3.20
CA ASP A 166 7.82 -10.19 2.01
C ASP A 166 8.73 -8.99 2.24
N TYR A 167 9.99 -9.14 1.86
CA TYR A 167 10.98 -8.07 2.00
C TYR A 167 10.63 -6.82 1.19
N ASN A 168 9.84 -6.92 0.10
CA ASN A 168 9.51 -5.75 -0.71
C ASN A 168 8.61 -4.79 0.07
N LEU A 169 7.71 -5.31 0.90
CA LEU A 169 6.86 -4.48 1.75
C LEU A 169 7.68 -3.74 2.81
N TRP A 170 8.67 -4.41 3.41
CA TRP A 170 9.64 -3.79 4.32
C TRP A 170 10.46 -2.70 3.61
N VAL A 171 10.96 -2.96 2.41
CA VAL A 171 11.71 -1.97 1.62
C VAL A 171 10.85 -0.74 1.33
N ARG A 172 9.58 -0.92 0.93
CA ARG A 172 8.70 0.21 0.64
C ARG A 172 8.30 0.99 1.89
N ALA A 173 8.12 0.32 3.03
CA ALA A 173 7.92 0.99 4.31
C ALA A 173 9.15 1.85 4.66
N GLY A 174 10.35 1.27 4.53
CA GLY A 174 11.61 1.98 4.72
C GLY A 174 11.80 3.17 3.78
N ASP A 175 11.41 3.04 2.50
CA ASP A 175 11.45 4.13 1.53
C ASP A 175 10.50 5.28 1.93
N CYS A 176 9.29 4.97 2.38
CA CYS A 176 8.35 5.98 2.88
C CYS A 176 8.85 6.66 4.16
N ALA A 177 9.49 5.94 5.07
CA ALA A 177 10.10 6.51 6.27
C ALA A 177 11.29 7.44 5.94
N SER A 178 12.14 7.03 4.98
CA SER A 178 13.20 7.90 4.44
C SER A 178 12.63 9.19 3.82
N GLU A 179 11.52 9.09 3.09
CA GLU A 179 10.85 10.25 2.49
C GLU A 179 10.26 11.19 3.55
N LEU A 180 9.68 10.64 4.64
CA LEU A 180 9.22 11.42 5.79
C LEU A 180 10.37 12.18 6.46
N ALA A 181 11.50 11.51 6.69
CA ALA A 181 12.69 12.15 7.23
C ALA A 181 13.17 13.31 6.34
N ALA A 182 13.15 13.12 5.01
CA ALA A 182 13.50 14.16 4.05
C ALA A 182 12.52 15.35 4.10
N LEU A 183 11.20 15.09 4.20
CA LEU A 183 10.19 16.14 4.33
C LEU A 183 10.39 16.96 5.61
N HIS A 184 10.67 16.30 6.74
CA HIS A 184 11.00 17.01 7.99
C HIS A 184 12.30 17.82 7.89
N ALA A 185 13.31 17.32 7.17
CA ALA A 185 14.53 18.08 6.91
C ALA A 185 14.23 19.36 6.08
N THR A 186 13.40 19.24 5.05
CA THR A 186 12.98 20.42 4.25
C THR A 186 12.16 21.42 5.06
N ALA A 187 11.38 20.94 6.04
CA ALA A 187 10.61 21.81 6.92
C ALA A 187 11.52 22.65 7.84
N VAL A 188 12.56 22.04 8.44
CA VAL A 188 13.55 22.74 9.28
C VAL A 188 14.24 23.86 8.52
N VAL A 189 14.71 23.59 7.29
CA VAL A 189 15.38 24.61 6.46
C VAL A 189 14.48 25.81 6.16
N ARG A 190 13.15 25.62 6.15
CA ARG A 190 12.17 26.65 5.82
C ARG A 190 11.74 27.52 7.01
N ALA A 191 11.81 27.01 8.24
CA ALA A 191 11.50 27.80 9.44
C ALA A 191 12.68 28.72 9.83
N GLY A 192 13.27 29.40 8.84
CA GLY A 192 14.09 30.57 9.12
C GLY A 192 13.26 31.63 9.86
N PRO A 193 13.90 32.51 10.64
CA PRO A 193 13.25 33.32 11.66
C PRO A 193 12.08 34.12 11.08
N LEU A 194 10.86 33.71 11.43
CA LEU A 194 9.66 34.46 11.10
C LEU A 194 9.54 35.62 12.10
N PRO A 195 9.54 36.90 11.65
CA PRO A 195 9.59 38.07 12.54
C PRO A 195 8.35 38.25 13.43
N SER A 196 7.36 37.36 13.33
CA SER A 196 6.05 37.46 13.97
C SER A 196 5.76 36.37 15.02
N HIS A 197 6.69 35.44 15.28
CA HIS A 197 6.55 34.45 16.36
C HIS A 197 7.60 34.67 17.46
N PRO A 198 7.27 34.36 18.72
CA PRO A 198 8.27 34.30 19.78
C PRO A 198 9.39 33.33 19.39
N LEU A 199 10.64 33.76 19.51
CA LEU A 199 11.83 32.98 19.17
C LEU A 199 11.83 31.58 19.82
N GLU A 200 11.29 31.47 21.02
CA GLU A 200 11.18 30.23 21.79
C GLU A 200 10.30 29.18 21.10
N GLU A 201 9.14 29.58 20.57
CA GLU A 201 8.23 28.66 19.86
C GLU A 201 8.84 28.14 18.55
N GLU A 202 9.70 28.94 17.92
CA GLU A 202 10.38 28.58 16.68
C GLU A 202 11.50 27.58 16.94
N ILE A 203 12.31 27.82 17.98
CA ILE A 203 13.33 26.88 18.45
C ILE A 203 12.69 25.54 18.83
N GLU A 204 11.56 25.55 19.54
CA GLU A 204 10.84 24.32 19.91
C GLU A 204 10.30 23.58 18.68
N ARG A 205 9.71 24.30 17.71
CA ARG A 205 9.25 23.71 16.45
C ARG A 205 10.39 23.08 15.66
N ASP A 206 11.54 23.71 15.60
CA ASP A 206 12.71 23.18 14.90
C ASP A 206 13.31 21.98 15.61
N ALA A 207 13.38 22.02 16.94
CA ALA A 207 13.78 20.87 17.74
C ALA A 207 12.83 19.68 17.52
N ALA A 208 11.52 19.92 17.51
CA ALA A 208 10.52 18.89 17.24
C ALA A 208 10.66 18.29 15.83
N ARG A 209 10.93 19.11 14.80
CA ARG A 209 11.13 18.65 13.42
C ARG A 209 12.45 17.87 13.27
N LYS A 210 13.53 18.28 13.94
CA LYS A 210 14.79 17.53 13.99
C LYS A 210 14.61 16.19 14.67
N SER A 211 13.92 16.16 15.81
CA SER A 211 13.58 14.94 16.54
C SER A 211 12.72 13.99 15.69
N ALA A 212 11.69 14.51 15.02
CA ALA A 212 10.86 13.74 14.10
C ALA A 212 11.68 13.16 12.93
N ARG A 213 12.58 13.95 12.34
CA ARG A 213 13.50 13.47 11.29
C ARG A 213 14.31 12.28 11.79
N THR A 214 14.94 12.38 12.96
CA THR A 214 15.73 11.29 13.52
C THR A 214 14.90 10.05 13.79
N GLY A 215 13.68 10.21 14.33
CA GLY A 215 12.75 9.10 14.55
C GLY A 215 12.37 8.37 13.27
N TRP A 216 12.04 9.10 12.20
CA TRP A 216 11.74 8.48 10.91
C TRP A 216 12.93 7.80 10.25
N LEU A 217 14.15 8.33 10.44
CA LEU A 217 15.37 7.64 9.99
C LEU A 217 15.62 6.34 10.75
N THR A 218 15.34 6.30 12.06
CA THR A 218 15.44 5.06 12.83
C THR A 218 14.44 4.00 12.38
N GLU A 219 13.19 4.40 12.13
CA GLU A 219 12.17 3.51 11.57
C GLU A 219 12.58 2.98 10.18
N SER A 220 13.09 3.87 9.32
CA SER A 220 13.60 3.49 8.00
C SER A 220 14.73 2.48 8.06
N ARG A 221 15.71 2.69 8.96
CA ARG A 221 16.79 1.73 9.21
C ARG A 221 16.25 0.38 9.66
N ASP A 222 15.30 0.37 10.58
CA ASP A 222 14.77 -0.86 11.16
C ASP A 222 13.97 -1.67 10.14
N ASP A 223 13.19 -1.00 9.28
CA ASP A 223 12.49 -1.61 8.15
C ASP A 223 13.47 -2.18 7.12
N TYR A 224 14.52 -1.45 6.74
CA TYR A 224 15.55 -2.00 5.83
C TYR A 224 16.30 -3.18 6.46
N ARG A 225 16.54 -3.14 7.77
CA ARG A 225 17.16 -4.26 8.50
C ARG A 225 16.23 -5.47 8.53
N ALA A 226 14.92 -5.26 8.69
CA ALA A 226 13.94 -6.33 8.58
C ALA A 226 13.95 -6.93 7.16
N ALA A 227 13.99 -6.10 6.12
CA ALA A 227 14.11 -6.54 4.74
C ALA A 227 15.40 -7.35 4.49
N ASP A 228 16.55 -6.87 4.97
CA ASP A 228 17.86 -7.48 4.75
C ASP A 228 17.97 -8.88 5.37
N ARG A 229 17.31 -9.13 6.52
CA ARG A 229 17.24 -10.46 7.16
C ARG A 229 16.63 -11.53 6.26
N HIS A 230 15.85 -11.15 5.25
CA HIS A 230 15.26 -12.09 4.30
C HIS A 230 16.16 -12.43 3.11
N GLY A 231 17.37 -11.89 3.04
CA GLY A 231 18.32 -12.15 1.97
C GLY A 231 17.80 -11.75 0.59
N PRO A 232 17.33 -10.50 0.40
CA PRO A 232 16.82 -10.04 -0.88
C PRO A 232 17.90 -10.15 -1.98
N PRO A 233 17.52 -10.46 -3.22
CA PRO A 233 18.47 -10.55 -4.32
C PRO A 233 19.12 -9.19 -4.60
N GLY A 234 20.43 -9.20 -4.81
CA GLY A 234 21.21 -8.03 -5.19
C GLY A 234 21.72 -7.19 -4.02
N ILE A 235 22.12 -5.95 -4.33
CA ILE A 235 22.80 -5.03 -3.40
C ILE A 235 21.92 -3.88 -2.90
N THR A 236 20.68 -3.78 -3.39
CA THR A 236 19.83 -2.59 -3.20
C THR A 236 19.43 -2.39 -1.74
N VAL A 237 18.98 -3.45 -1.06
CA VAL A 237 18.54 -3.37 0.35
C VAL A 237 19.70 -3.07 1.30
N PRO A 238 20.86 -3.76 1.23
CA PRO A 238 22.00 -3.38 2.04
C PRO A 238 22.52 -1.97 1.73
N ALA A 239 22.46 -1.51 0.48
CA ALA A 239 22.85 -0.14 0.13
C ALA A 239 21.90 0.91 0.74
N LYS A 240 20.58 0.66 0.73
CA LYS A 240 19.59 1.52 1.39
C LYS A 240 19.78 1.52 2.91
N LEU A 241 20.02 0.35 3.52
CA LEU A 241 20.33 0.24 4.94
C LEU A 241 21.59 1.03 5.29
N CYS A 242 22.66 0.89 4.53
CA CYS A 242 23.90 1.64 4.71
C CYS A 242 23.64 3.16 4.66
N ARG A 243 22.86 3.62 3.69
CA ARG A 243 22.51 5.05 3.57
C ARG A 243 21.75 5.54 4.81
N ALA A 244 20.76 4.81 5.29
CA ALA A 244 20.01 5.18 6.50
C ALA A 244 20.94 5.26 7.73
N GLN A 245 21.90 4.34 7.86
CA GLN A 245 22.90 4.36 8.92
C GLN A 245 23.83 5.57 8.84
N MET A 246 24.26 5.95 7.64
CA MET A 246 25.05 7.17 7.43
C MET A 246 24.27 8.43 7.81
N GLU A 247 23.00 8.50 7.42
CA GLU A 247 22.13 9.65 7.74
C GLU A 247 21.82 9.77 9.24
N LEU A 248 21.87 8.67 9.99
CA LEU A 248 21.78 8.61 11.45
C LEU A 248 23.11 8.89 12.17
N GLY A 249 24.24 8.91 11.44
CA GLY A 249 25.58 9.06 12.03
C GLY A 249 26.21 7.76 12.55
N CYS A 250 25.59 6.60 12.29
CA CYS A 250 26.10 5.28 12.67
C CYS A 250 27.17 4.78 11.67
N LEU A 251 28.30 5.47 11.60
CA LEU A 251 29.32 5.28 10.55
C LEU A 251 30.02 3.91 10.62
N SER A 252 30.23 3.35 11.80
CA SER A 252 30.87 2.03 11.96
C SER A 252 30.04 0.89 11.33
N GLU A 253 28.72 0.91 11.55
CA GLU A 253 27.79 -0.05 10.97
C GLU A 253 27.69 0.15 9.45
N ALA A 254 27.61 1.40 8.98
CA ALA A 254 27.62 1.73 7.57
C ALA A 254 28.89 1.22 6.86
N LEU A 255 30.07 1.44 7.45
CA LEU A 255 31.35 0.94 6.93
C LEU A 255 31.38 -0.58 6.84
N THR A 256 30.83 -1.26 7.84
CA THR A 256 30.73 -2.73 7.83
C THR A 256 29.89 -3.22 6.64
N ILE A 257 28.72 -2.62 6.43
CA ILE A 257 27.84 -2.96 5.30
C ILE A 257 28.52 -2.66 3.96
N MET A 258 29.21 -1.52 3.83
CA MET A 258 29.96 -1.17 2.61
C MET A 258 31.10 -2.16 2.31
N ALA A 259 31.83 -2.60 3.35
CA ALA A 259 32.88 -3.60 3.19
C ALA A 259 32.31 -4.93 2.70
N ASP A 260 31.17 -5.37 3.25
CA ASP A 260 30.46 -6.57 2.81
C ASP A 260 29.97 -6.45 1.36
N LEU A 261 29.38 -5.32 1.01
CA LEU A 261 28.94 -5.03 -0.37
C LEU A 261 30.10 -5.06 -1.36
N ARG A 262 31.25 -4.46 -1.00
CA ARG A 262 32.46 -4.48 -1.82
C ARG A 262 32.99 -5.91 -2.01
N ARG A 263 33.00 -6.73 -0.95
CA ARG A 263 33.39 -8.14 -1.03
C ARG A 263 32.46 -8.94 -1.95
N LYS A 264 31.14 -8.76 -1.80
CA LYS A 264 30.13 -9.41 -2.66
C LYS A 264 30.27 -8.98 -4.12
N GLY A 265 30.45 -7.68 -4.40
CA GLY A 265 30.69 -7.18 -5.75
C GLY A 265 31.98 -7.72 -6.38
N ALA A 266 33.06 -7.82 -5.61
CA ALA A 266 34.32 -8.41 -6.05
C ALA A 266 34.24 -9.93 -6.29
N ALA A 267 33.34 -10.64 -5.61
CA ALA A 267 33.08 -12.06 -5.85
C ALA A 267 32.29 -12.28 -7.15
N VAL A 268 31.26 -11.46 -7.39
CA VAL A 268 30.48 -11.49 -8.63
C VAL A 268 31.37 -11.21 -9.85
N ASN A 269 32.21 -10.17 -9.79
CA ASN A 269 33.12 -9.83 -10.90
C ASN A 269 34.20 -10.89 -11.16
N ARG A 270 34.64 -11.64 -10.13
CA ARG A 270 35.57 -12.76 -10.31
C ARG A 270 34.90 -14.00 -10.90
N GLY A 271 33.66 -14.27 -10.52
CA GLY A 271 32.86 -15.36 -11.09
C GLY A 271 32.56 -15.16 -12.58
N SER A 272 32.20 -13.94 -12.98
CA SER A 272 31.96 -13.60 -14.40
C SER A 272 33.25 -13.55 -15.23
N ALA A 273 34.39 -13.16 -14.64
CA ALA A 273 35.69 -13.28 -15.31
C ALA A 273 36.12 -14.75 -15.51
N SER A 274 35.83 -15.63 -14.54
CA SER A 274 36.10 -17.07 -14.64
C SER A 274 35.29 -17.77 -15.75
N THR A 275 34.04 -17.37 -15.98
CA THR A 275 33.22 -17.96 -17.06
C THR A 275 33.64 -17.46 -18.45
N ALA A 276 34.12 -16.22 -18.54
CA ALA A 276 34.62 -15.64 -19.79
C ALA A 276 35.97 -16.24 -20.24
N VAL A 277 36.80 -16.70 -19.30
CA VAL A 277 38.06 -17.39 -19.63
C VAL A 277 37.82 -18.84 -20.07
N ALA A 278 36.86 -19.54 -19.46
CA ALA A 278 36.51 -20.92 -19.85
C ALA A 278 35.88 -21.01 -21.26
N SER A 279 35.19 -19.97 -21.72
CA SER A 279 34.60 -19.91 -23.07
C SER A 279 35.59 -19.48 -24.16
N LYS A 280 36.77 -18.95 -23.79
CA LYS A 280 37.81 -18.57 -24.75
C LYS A 280 38.86 -19.65 -25.01
N SER A 281 38.85 -20.73 -24.22
CA SER A 281 39.73 -21.90 -24.39
C SER A 281 39.11 -23.03 -25.23
N ALA A 282 37.90 -22.86 -25.76
CA ALA A 282 37.18 -23.88 -26.54
C ALA A 282 37.14 -23.60 -28.07
N GLU A 283 37.77 -22.52 -28.55
CA GLU A 283 37.84 -22.15 -29.98
C GLU A 283 39.27 -22.24 -30.56
N GLY A 284 40.08 -23.17 -30.05
CA GLY A 284 41.51 -23.25 -30.36
C GLY A 284 41.99 -24.62 -30.86
N GLU A 285 41.16 -25.41 -31.53
CA GLU A 285 41.60 -26.60 -32.28
C GLU A 285 40.85 -26.65 -33.61
N GLY A 286 41.53 -26.31 -34.71
CA GLY A 286 40.91 -26.29 -36.03
C GLY A 286 41.83 -25.80 -37.14
N GLU A 287 42.53 -26.76 -37.73
CA GLU A 287 42.87 -26.85 -39.17
C GLU A 287 43.98 -25.97 -39.75
N GLY A 288 44.95 -26.64 -40.39
CA GLY A 288 45.99 -26.02 -41.21
C GLY A 288 47.00 -27.01 -41.80
N GLU A 289 46.55 -28.19 -42.25
CA GLU A 289 47.33 -29.01 -43.20
C GLU A 289 47.17 -28.40 -44.60
N GLY A 290 48.29 -28.10 -45.25
CA GLY A 290 48.35 -27.58 -46.60
C GLY A 290 49.68 -27.95 -47.24
N GLU A 291 49.73 -29.18 -47.74
CA GLU A 291 50.79 -29.67 -48.62
C GLU A 291 50.86 -28.83 -49.90
N GLY A 292 52.06 -28.40 -50.25
CA GLY A 292 52.38 -27.75 -51.52
C GLY A 292 53.53 -28.47 -52.20
N GLU A 293 53.24 -29.55 -52.93
CA GLU A 293 54.14 -30.10 -53.93
C GLU A 293 54.15 -29.20 -55.17
N GLY A 294 55.34 -28.73 -55.55
CA GLY A 294 55.55 -27.87 -56.70
C GLY A 294 56.95 -28.02 -57.29
N LYS A 295 57.09 -29.01 -58.17
CA LYS A 295 58.00 -29.13 -59.33
C LYS A 295 59.51 -28.84 -59.13
N GLY A 296 60.28 -29.89 -59.38
CA GLY A 296 61.71 -29.89 -59.74
C GLY A 296 62.17 -31.30 -60.04
#